data_AF-A0A960P024-F1
#
_entry.id   AF-A0A960P024-F1
#
_cell.length_a   1.000
_cell.length_b   1.000
_cell.length_c   1.000
_cell.angle_alpha   90.00
_cell.angle_beta   90.00
_cell.angle_gamma   90.00
#
_symmetry.space_group_name_H-M   'P 1'
#
loop_
_entity.id
_entity.type
_entity.pdbx_description
1 polymer ?
#
loop_
_entity_poly.entity_id
_entity_poly.type
_entity_poly.pdbx_seq_one_letter_code
_entity_poly.pdbx_strand_id
1 'polypeptide(L)'
;MPFPFEVLARDGAARRGRLTTPHGVVETPAFMPVGTLGAVKGVTPQELEDAGASVMLANLYHLSLRPGIETIAELGGLHRFTGWRGPLLTDSGGFQVWSLADRRRVDSDGVTFQSHLDGASVRFTPESVVAAQERIGVDVAMVLDECPPWPIEREAAELSLERTLGWARRAAGARRRPEATALFGIAQGSVFRDLRERAAAELAELPFDGYAIGGVSVGEPGDERRLAVEWTAPALPADRPRYLMGVGTPADLLHAVRHGVDLFDCVLPARNGRHGLLFSRQGLLRIKNAAFRSDPRPVDESCACPVCARVSRAFLHHLTRAGEISAAVYSTLHNLRFFLDFMAELRKAIESCRLADTVLPGTVSAAD
;
A
#
# COMPACT_ATOMS: atom_id res chain seq x y z
N MET A 1 -22.82 -1.94 8.87
CA MET A 1 -21.87 -2.76 8.08
C MET A 1 -20.83 -3.31 9.04
N PRO A 2 -20.32 -4.54 8.84
CA PRO A 2 -19.34 -5.16 9.76
C PRO A 2 -18.01 -4.41 9.82
N PHE A 3 -17.69 -3.61 8.80
CA PHE A 3 -16.51 -2.74 8.73
C PHE A 3 -16.92 -1.27 8.60
N PRO A 4 -17.32 -0.61 9.70
CA PRO A 4 -17.72 0.78 9.65
C PRO A 4 -16.51 1.67 9.31
N PHE A 5 -16.74 2.59 8.38
CA PHE A 5 -15.83 3.69 8.07
C PHE A 5 -16.49 5.00 8.46
N GLU A 6 -15.92 5.67 9.45
CA GLU A 6 -16.41 6.95 9.96
C GLU A 6 -15.52 8.08 9.44
N VAL A 7 -16.12 9.12 8.86
CA VAL A 7 -15.41 10.36 8.51
C VAL A 7 -15.56 11.34 9.67
N LEU A 8 -14.46 11.58 10.38
CA LEU A 8 -14.38 12.38 11.60
C LEU A 8 -14.19 13.88 11.31
N ALA A 9 -13.41 14.22 10.29
CA ALA A 9 -13.20 15.61 9.86
C ALA A 9 -12.89 15.68 8.36
N ARG A 10 -13.05 16.87 7.78
CA ARG A 10 -12.78 17.16 6.37
C ARG A 10 -12.05 18.48 6.22
N ASP A 11 -11.17 18.53 5.22
CA ASP A 11 -10.57 19.76 4.71
C ASP A 11 -10.59 19.66 3.17
N GLY A 12 -11.55 20.35 2.55
CA GLY A 12 -11.91 20.11 1.15
C GLY A 12 -12.34 18.66 0.90
N ALA A 13 -11.70 17.98 -0.05
CA ALA A 13 -11.93 16.56 -0.34
C ALA A 13 -11.16 15.61 0.58
N ALA A 14 -10.16 16.11 1.33
CA ALA A 14 -9.40 15.28 2.26
C ALA A 14 -10.25 14.87 3.46
N ARG A 15 -10.01 13.65 3.95
CA ARG A 15 -10.81 13.03 5.01
C ARG A 15 -9.92 12.53 6.12
N ARG A 16 -10.24 12.94 7.34
CA ARG A 16 -9.81 12.26 8.55
C ARG A 16 -10.87 11.22 8.87
N GLY A 17 -10.51 9.95 8.91
CA GLY A 17 -11.48 8.90 9.17
C GLY A 17 -10.96 7.76 10.02
N ARG A 18 -11.85 6.80 10.26
CA ARG A 18 -11.59 5.62 11.07
C ARG A 18 -12.23 4.40 10.42
N LEU A 19 -11.41 3.41 10.06
CA LEU A 19 -11.87 2.09 9.64
C LEU A 19 -11.74 1.12 10.82
N THR A 20 -12.85 0.51 11.22
CA THR A 20 -12.84 -0.51 12.29
C THR A 20 -12.78 -1.91 11.67
N THR A 21 -11.85 -2.74 12.15
CA THR A 21 -11.70 -4.14 11.75
C THR A 21 -11.68 -5.06 12.98
N PRO A 22 -11.81 -6.39 12.80
CA PRO A 22 -11.72 -7.36 13.89
C PRO A 22 -10.44 -7.25 14.73
N HIS A 23 -9.30 -6.89 14.13
CA HIS A 23 -8.01 -6.80 14.81
C HIS A 23 -7.57 -5.37 15.18
N GLY A 24 -8.47 -4.39 15.04
CA GLY A 24 -8.20 -3.05 15.55
C GLY A 24 -8.75 -1.94 14.67
N VAL A 25 -8.33 -0.73 15.00
CA VAL A 25 -8.79 0.49 14.34
C VAL A 25 -7.66 1.05 13.47
N VAL A 26 -7.99 1.38 12.22
CA VAL A 26 -7.09 2.08 11.29
C VAL A 26 -7.52 3.54 11.19
N GLU A 27 -6.66 4.43 11.67
CA GLU A 27 -6.85 5.88 11.58
C GLU A 27 -6.37 6.39 10.21
N THR A 28 -7.26 7.05 9.45
CA THR A 28 -6.99 7.48 8.07
C THR A 28 -6.80 9.00 7.94
N PRO A 29 -5.95 9.51 7.01
CA PRO A 29 -5.14 8.73 6.07
C PRO A 29 -4.07 7.86 6.73
N ALA A 30 -3.82 6.67 6.17
CA ALA A 30 -2.92 5.65 6.73
C ALA A 30 -1.96 5.09 5.66
N PHE A 31 -0.73 4.83 6.08
CA PHE A 31 0.30 4.18 5.26
C PHE A 31 0.53 2.77 5.78
N MET A 32 0.44 1.78 4.89
CA MET A 32 0.60 0.36 5.15
C MET A 32 2.02 -0.07 4.79
N PRO A 33 2.87 -0.42 5.78
CA PRO A 33 4.14 -1.10 5.51
C PRO A 33 3.89 -2.42 4.77
N VAL A 34 4.71 -2.69 3.75
CA VAL A 34 4.53 -3.87 2.89
C VAL A 34 5.37 -5.05 3.38
N GLY A 35 4.69 -6.07 3.88
CA GLY A 35 5.23 -7.37 4.25
C GLY A 35 5.12 -8.38 3.11
N THR A 36 6.10 -8.40 2.20
CA THR A 36 6.08 -9.25 0.99
C THR A 36 5.85 -10.74 1.29
N LEU A 37 6.36 -11.25 2.41
CA LEU A 37 6.19 -12.64 2.84
C LEU A 37 5.44 -12.71 4.19
N GLY A 38 4.52 -11.77 4.43
CA GLY A 38 3.92 -11.55 5.76
C GLY A 38 4.87 -10.88 6.75
N ALA A 39 6.06 -10.44 6.30
CA ALA A 39 7.04 -9.74 7.12
C ALA A 39 7.66 -8.57 6.37
N VAL A 40 7.73 -7.41 7.02
CA VAL A 40 8.43 -6.23 6.51
C VAL A 40 9.93 -6.51 6.56
N LYS A 41 10.62 -6.31 5.44
CA LYS A 41 12.03 -6.67 5.30
C LYS A 41 12.90 -5.93 6.33
N GLY A 42 13.47 -6.67 7.26
CA GLY A 42 14.40 -6.17 8.27
C GLY A 42 13.74 -5.54 9.50
N VAL A 43 12.43 -5.74 9.69
CA VAL A 43 11.68 -5.19 10.85
C VAL A 43 10.77 -6.29 11.38
N THR A 44 10.84 -6.53 12.68
CA THR A 44 9.96 -7.47 13.39
C THR A 44 8.56 -6.87 13.59
N PRO A 45 7.52 -7.70 13.82
CA PRO A 45 6.19 -7.18 14.15
C PRO A 45 6.20 -6.20 15.34
N GLN A 46 6.94 -6.51 16.42
CA GLN A 46 7.04 -5.63 17.58
C GLN A 46 7.65 -4.27 17.22
N GLU A 47 8.75 -4.24 16.46
CA GLU A 47 9.36 -2.97 16.02
C GLU A 47 8.42 -2.17 15.10
N LEU A 48 7.57 -2.86 14.32
CA LEU A 48 6.57 -2.23 13.46
C LEU A 48 5.43 -1.60 14.28
N GLU A 49 4.98 -2.30 15.34
CA GLU A 49 4.02 -1.80 16.33
C GLU A 49 4.61 -0.59 17.07
N ASP A 50 5.84 -0.69 17.56
CA ASP A 50 6.55 0.40 18.26
C ASP A 50 6.80 1.62 17.34
N ALA A 51 6.94 1.40 16.03
CA ALA A 51 7.02 2.47 15.04
C ALA A 51 5.68 3.20 14.84
N GLY A 52 4.56 2.65 15.32
CA GLY A 52 3.23 3.24 15.23
C GLY A 52 2.44 2.81 14.00
N ALA A 53 2.79 1.69 13.35
CA ALA A 53 1.97 1.14 12.28
C ALA A 53 0.67 0.58 12.87
N SER A 54 -0.47 0.94 12.28
CA SER A 54 -1.78 0.45 12.70
C SER A 54 -2.39 -0.57 11.72
N VAL A 55 -1.68 -0.89 10.64
CA VAL A 55 -2.11 -1.82 9.59
C VAL A 55 -0.89 -2.22 8.77
N MET A 56 -0.84 -3.47 8.32
CA MET A 56 0.21 -3.97 7.43
C MET A 56 -0.41 -4.58 6.17
N LEU A 57 0.25 -4.37 5.03
CA LEU A 57 -0.09 -5.09 3.79
C LEU A 57 0.75 -6.36 3.70
N ALA A 58 0.14 -7.51 3.42
CA ALA A 58 0.83 -8.73 3.06
C ALA A 58 0.54 -9.14 1.61
N ASN A 59 1.47 -9.85 0.99
CA ASN A 59 1.35 -10.18 -0.42
C ASN A 59 0.78 -11.59 -0.64
N LEU A 60 -0.40 -11.69 -1.23
CA LEU A 60 -1.06 -12.99 -1.43
C LEU A 60 -0.28 -13.87 -2.40
N TYR A 61 0.25 -13.31 -3.48
CA TYR A 61 1.02 -14.07 -4.48
C TYR A 61 2.22 -14.79 -3.85
N HIS A 62 2.97 -14.12 -3.00
CA HIS A 62 4.13 -14.75 -2.36
C HIS A 62 3.72 -15.77 -1.30
N LEU A 63 2.72 -15.44 -0.48
CA LEU A 63 2.23 -16.33 0.59
C LEU A 63 1.58 -17.60 0.03
N SER A 64 0.91 -17.52 -1.12
CA SER A 64 0.29 -18.68 -1.77
C SER A 64 1.31 -19.66 -2.35
N LEU A 65 2.50 -19.16 -2.71
CA LEU A 65 3.59 -19.99 -3.22
C LEU A 65 4.42 -20.58 -2.09
N ARG A 66 4.77 -19.77 -1.09
CA ARG A 66 5.53 -20.21 0.08
C ARG A 66 5.20 -19.36 1.30
N PRO A 67 4.77 -19.97 2.41
CA PRO A 67 4.68 -21.41 2.67
C PRO A 67 3.46 -22.11 2.03
N GLY A 68 2.53 -21.36 1.43
CA GLY A 68 1.26 -21.87 0.92
C GLY A 68 0.09 -21.54 1.85
N ILE A 69 -1.09 -21.36 1.27
CA ILE A 69 -2.32 -20.94 1.97
C ILE A 69 -2.72 -21.94 3.04
N GLU A 70 -2.69 -23.24 2.73
CA GLU A 70 -3.11 -24.29 3.67
C GLU A 70 -2.20 -24.35 4.90
N THR A 71 -0.88 -24.24 4.72
CA THR A 71 0.07 -24.19 5.85
C THR A 71 -0.19 -22.99 6.75
N ILE A 72 -0.46 -21.80 6.20
CA ILE A 72 -0.79 -20.62 7.01
C ILE A 72 -2.09 -20.84 7.77
N ALA A 73 -3.11 -21.41 7.12
CA ALA A 73 -4.39 -21.69 7.73
C ALA A 73 -4.29 -22.71 8.88
N GLU A 74 -3.55 -23.80 8.68
CA GLU A 74 -3.29 -24.84 9.69
C GLU A 74 -2.52 -24.30 10.91
N LEU A 75 -1.63 -23.32 10.70
CA LEU A 75 -0.92 -22.63 11.77
C LEU A 75 -1.77 -21.57 12.51
N GLY A 76 -3.03 -21.39 12.10
CA GLY A 76 -4.00 -20.52 12.77
C GLY A 76 -4.17 -19.14 12.13
N GLY A 77 -3.89 -19.02 10.83
CA GLY A 77 -4.09 -17.79 10.06
C GLY A 77 -2.87 -16.86 10.08
N LEU A 78 -2.92 -15.84 9.23
CA LEU A 78 -1.77 -14.98 8.92
C LEU A 78 -1.32 -14.16 10.13
N HIS A 79 -2.26 -13.67 10.96
CA HIS A 79 -1.94 -12.95 12.19
C HIS A 79 -1.09 -13.81 13.14
N ARG A 80 -1.55 -15.04 13.44
CA ARG A 80 -0.81 -15.95 14.31
C ARG A 80 0.51 -16.42 13.70
N PHE A 81 0.52 -16.66 12.39
CA PHE A 81 1.72 -17.09 11.66
C PHE A 81 2.83 -16.02 11.68
N THR A 82 2.46 -14.75 11.55
CA THR A 82 3.42 -13.63 11.49
C THR A 82 3.72 -13.01 12.84
N GLY A 83 2.84 -13.19 13.83
CA GLY A 83 2.89 -12.53 15.13
C GLY A 83 2.36 -11.08 15.11
N TRP A 84 1.87 -10.59 13.98
CA TRP A 84 1.29 -9.25 13.85
C TRP A 84 -0.12 -9.19 14.46
N ARG A 85 -0.33 -8.26 15.40
CA ARG A 85 -1.57 -8.15 16.17
C ARG A 85 -2.58 -7.15 15.61
N GLY A 86 -2.13 -6.24 14.74
CA GLY A 86 -3.00 -5.23 14.15
C GLY A 86 -3.76 -5.73 12.91
N PRO A 87 -4.57 -4.86 12.29
CA PRO A 87 -5.23 -5.09 11.02
C PRO A 87 -4.27 -5.54 9.89
N LEU A 88 -4.72 -6.49 9.07
CA LEU A 88 -4.04 -6.98 7.87
C LEU A 88 -4.87 -6.77 6.62
N LEU A 89 -4.23 -6.20 5.60
CA LEU A 89 -4.73 -6.18 4.23
C LEU A 89 -3.87 -7.13 3.39
N THR A 90 -4.49 -7.90 2.50
CA THR A 90 -3.75 -8.58 1.42
C THR A 90 -4.12 -8.06 0.06
N ASP A 91 -3.14 -7.90 -0.81
CA ASP A 91 -3.42 -7.70 -2.23
C ASP A 91 -3.99 -8.98 -2.87
N SER A 92 -4.47 -8.86 -4.11
CA SER A 92 -5.03 -10.00 -4.86
C SER A 92 -3.97 -10.89 -5.51
N GLY A 93 -2.71 -10.42 -5.55
CA GLY A 93 -1.63 -11.01 -6.33
C GLY A 93 -1.66 -10.67 -7.83
N GLY A 94 -2.68 -9.96 -8.32
CA GLY A 94 -2.83 -9.63 -9.75
C GLY A 94 -1.65 -8.84 -10.32
N PHE A 95 -1.15 -7.85 -9.58
CA PHE A 95 -0.01 -7.03 -10.00
C PHE A 95 1.31 -7.84 -10.10
N GLN A 96 1.56 -8.76 -9.18
CA GLN A 96 2.78 -9.58 -9.19
C GLN A 96 2.74 -10.54 -10.36
N VAL A 97 1.57 -11.12 -10.64
CA VAL A 97 1.37 -11.91 -11.86
C VAL A 97 1.57 -11.05 -13.11
N TRP A 98 1.11 -9.79 -13.10
CA TRP A 98 1.40 -8.83 -14.16
C TRP A 98 2.90 -8.55 -14.34
N SER A 99 3.67 -8.47 -13.25
CA SER A 99 5.13 -8.23 -13.32
C SER A 99 5.93 -9.40 -13.92
N LEU A 100 5.32 -10.58 -14.07
CA LEU A 100 5.96 -11.80 -14.61
C LEU A 100 5.84 -11.95 -16.13
N ALA A 101 5.31 -10.94 -16.84
CA ALA A 101 5.15 -10.82 -18.30
C ALA A 101 5.09 -12.15 -19.08
N ASP A 102 6.25 -12.76 -19.38
CA ASP A 102 6.38 -13.96 -20.22
C ASP A 102 5.84 -15.26 -19.60
N ARG A 103 5.49 -15.26 -18.31
CA ARG A 103 5.11 -16.48 -17.56
C ARG A 103 3.65 -16.50 -17.13
N ARG A 104 2.77 -15.72 -17.77
CA ARG A 104 1.34 -15.70 -17.47
C ARG A 104 0.44 -15.90 -18.69
N ARG A 105 -0.76 -16.40 -18.44
CA ARG A 105 -1.88 -16.43 -19.38
C ARG A 105 -3.13 -15.91 -18.68
N VAL A 106 -3.70 -14.84 -19.22
CA VAL A 106 -4.96 -14.23 -18.77
C VAL A 106 -6.08 -14.68 -19.72
N ASP A 107 -7.23 -15.04 -19.16
CA ASP A 107 -8.46 -15.36 -19.90
C ASP A 107 -9.69 -14.79 -19.17
N SER A 108 -10.91 -15.17 -19.57
CA SER A 108 -12.14 -14.70 -18.91
C SER A 108 -12.28 -15.19 -17.47
N ASP A 109 -11.67 -16.33 -17.14
CA ASP A 109 -11.94 -17.04 -15.91
C ASP A 109 -10.94 -16.69 -14.79
N GLY A 110 -9.77 -16.17 -15.16
CA GLY A 110 -8.71 -15.80 -14.23
C GLY A 110 -7.34 -15.71 -14.90
N VAL A 111 -6.29 -15.96 -14.11
CA VAL A 111 -4.89 -15.91 -14.55
C VAL A 111 -4.13 -17.17 -14.15
N THR A 112 -3.47 -17.80 -15.13
CA THR A 112 -2.51 -18.88 -14.90
C THR A 112 -1.10 -18.34 -14.99
N PHE A 113 -0.21 -18.72 -14.07
CA PHE A 113 1.19 -18.32 -14.11
C PHE A 113 2.12 -19.41 -13.60
N GLN A 114 3.41 -19.31 -13.94
CA GLN A 114 4.43 -20.21 -13.40
C GLN A 114 5.07 -19.60 -12.14
N SER A 115 5.15 -20.40 -11.09
CA SER A 115 5.85 -20.06 -9.85
C SER A 115 7.31 -19.73 -10.14
N HIS A 116 7.80 -18.62 -9.57
CA HIS A 116 9.20 -18.23 -9.69
C HIS A 116 10.13 -19.05 -8.77
N LEU A 117 9.58 -19.86 -7.87
CA LEU A 117 10.34 -20.66 -6.91
C LEU A 117 10.73 -22.03 -7.49
N ASP A 118 9.80 -22.69 -8.17
CA ASP A 118 9.91 -24.09 -8.60
C ASP A 118 9.36 -24.34 -10.01
N GLY A 119 8.77 -23.34 -10.66
CA GLY A 119 8.17 -23.48 -11.99
C GLY A 119 6.84 -24.23 -12.00
N ALA A 120 6.19 -24.44 -10.85
CA ALA A 120 4.85 -25.03 -10.80
C ALA A 120 3.79 -24.10 -11.41
N SER A 121 2.83 -24.66 -12.13
CA SER A 121 1.71 -23.93 -12.71
C SER A 121 0.65 -23.63 -11.64
N VAL A 122 0.33 -22.36 -11.46
CA VAL A 122 -0.64 -21.86 -10.46
C VAL A 122 -1.76 -21.10 -11.15
N ARG A 123 -2.99 -21.23 -10.65
CA ARG A 123 -4.19 -20.58 -11.19
C ARG A 123 -4.87 -19.73 -10.13
N PHE A 124 -5.02 -18.44 -10.42
CA PHE A 124 -5.86 -17.52 -9.65
C PHE A 124 -7.15 -17.24 -10.40
N THR A 125 -8.28 -17.40 -9.73
CA THR A 125 -9.59 -16.94 -10.18
C THR A 125 -10.15 -15.97 -9.15
N PRO A 126 -11.17 -15.16 -9.49
CA PRO A 126 -11.83 -14.29 -8.52
C PRO A 126 -12.28 -15.04 -7.26
N GLU A 127 -12.82 -16.25 -7.41
CA GLU A 127 -13.28 -17.09 -6.30
C GLU A 127 -12.12 -17.65 -5.48
N SER A 128 -11.05 -18.15 -6.14
CA SER A 128 -9.93 -18.75 -5.42
C SER A 128 -9.13 -17.71 -4.63
N VAL A 129 -9.02 -16.48 -5.15
CA VAL A 129 -8.36 -15.36 -4.47
C VAL A 129 -9.15 -14.91 -3.24
N VAL A 130 -10.47 -14.79 -3.33
CA VAL A 130 -11.31 -14.46 -2.16
C VAL A 130 -11.24 -15.58 -1.12
N ALA A 131 -11.39 -16.84 -1.55
CA ALA A 131 -11.33 -17.99 -0.65
C ALA A 131 -9.97 -18.10 0.06
N ALA A 132 -8.86 -17.88 -0.64
CA ALA A 132 -7.52 -17.90 -0.06
C ALA A 132 -7.33 -16.82 1.01
N GLN A 133 -7.81 -15.60 0.77
CA GLN A 133 -7.72 -14.49 1.72
C GLN A 133 -8.58 -14.73 2.98
N GLU A 134 -9.82 -15.21 2.81
CA GLU A 134 -10.67 -15.61 3.94
C GLU A 134 -10.07 -16.77 4.73
N ARG A 135 -9.40 -17.71 4.05
CA ARG A 135 -8.76 -18.90 4.62
C ARG A 135 -7.55 -18.56 5.49
N ILE A 136 -6.74 -17.57 5.10
CA ILE A 136 -5.63 -17.06 5.93
C ILE A 136 -6.08 -16.00 6.94
N GLY A 137 -7.36 -15.60 6.92
CA GLY A 137 -7.99 -14.78 7.94
C GLY A 137 -7.50 -13.33 8.00
N VAL A 138 -7.49 -12.64 6.86
CA VAL A 138 -7.18 -11.20 6.78
C VAL A 138 -8.40 -10.33 7.12
N ASP A 139 -8.15 -9.10 7.59
CA ASP A 139 -9.21 -8.12 7.84
C ASP A 139 -9.74 -7.49 6.54
N VAL A 140 -8.86 -7.24 5.57
CA VAL A 140 -9.23 -6.64 4.27
C VAL A 140 -8.66 -7.46 3.13
N ALA A 141 -9.56 -8.00 2.31
CA ALA A 141 -9.26 -8.71 1.08
C ALA A 141 -9.46 -7.81 -0.14
N MET A 142 -8.63 -8.00 -1.16
CA MET A 142 -8.74 -7.32 -2.46
C MET A 142 -9.29 -8.28 -3.51
N VAL A 143 -10.17 -7.80 -4.39
CA VAL A 143 -10.62 -8.59 -5.56
C VAL A 143 -9.47 -8.81 -6.54
N LEU A 144 -9.50 -9.93 -7.27
CA LEU A 144 -8.62 -10.12 -8.42
C LEU A 144 -9.00 -9.14 -9.53
N ASP A 145 -8.01 -8.43 -10.04
CA ASP A 145 -8.12 -7.48 -11.14
C ASP A 145 -7.08 -7.78 -12.21
N GLU A 146 -7.25 -7.16 -13.38
CA GLU A 146 -6.22 -7.12 -14.39
C GLU A 146 -5.62 -5.71 -14.43
N CYS A 147 -4.33 -5.63 -14.10
CA CYS A 147 -3.59 -4.39 -14.21
C CYS A 147 -3.15 -4.18 -15.68
N PRO A 148 -3.65 -3.15 -16.39
CA PRO A 148 -3.17 -2.85 -17.73
C PRO A 148 -1.73 -2.29 -17.67
N PRO A 149 -0.89 -2.57 -18.68
CA PRO A 149 0.40 -1.88 -18.82
C PRO A 149 0.23 -0.40 -19.16
N TRP A 150 1.33 0.35 -19.08
CA TRP A 150 1.46 1.68 -19.67
C TRP A 150 2.73 1.72 -20.54
N PRO A 151 2.68 2.29 -21.76
CA PRO A 151 1.50 2.81 -22.44
C PRO A 151 0.52 1.70 -22.87
N ILE A 152 -0.73 2.07 -23.15
CA ILE A 152 -1.78 1.15 -23.61
C ILE A 152 -2.79 1.90 -24.50
N GLU A 153 -3.26 1.22 -25.56
CA GLU A 153 -4.34 1.73 -26.40
C GLU A 153 -5.68 1.74 -25.65
N ARG A 154 -6.55 2.68 -26.00
CA ARG A 154 -7.83 2.89 -25.30
C ARG A 154 -8.70 1.64 -25.32
N GLU A 155 -8.83 0.99 -26.47
CA GLU A 155 -9.64 -0.23 -26.64
C GLU A 155 -9.10 -1.38 -25.78
N ALA A 156 -7.78 -1.50 -25.65
CA ALA A 156 -7.16 -2.52 -24.80
C ALA A 156 -7.38 -2.22 -23.30
N ALA A 157 -7.34 -0.94 -22.90
CA ALA A 157 -7.68 -0.54 -21.53
C ALA A 157 -9.16 -0.79 -21.21
N GLU A 158 -10.06 -0.56 -22.16
CA GLU A 158 -11.49 -0.83 -22.05
C GLU A 158 -11.78 -2.33 -21.86
N LEU A 159 -11.15 -3.21 -22.66
CA LEU A 159 -11.24 -4.67 -22.49
C LEU A 159 -10.70 -5.13 -21.13
N SER A 160 -9.61 -4.52 -20.66
CA SER A 160 -9.05 -4.84 -19.34
C SER A 160 -9.96 -4.42 -18.20
N LEU A 161 -10.63 -3.27 -18.34
CA LEU A 161 -11.63 -2.80 -17.40
C LEU A 161 -12.86 -3.71 -17.38
N GLU A 162 -13.38 -4.12 -18.54
CA GLU A 162 -14.50 -5.07 -18.64
C GLU A 162 -14.20 -6.39 -17.91
N ARG A 163 -13.00 -6.93 -18.13
CA ARG A 163 -12.53 -8.14 -17.43
C ARG A 163 -12.47 -7.91 -15.92
N THR A 164 -11.87 -6.81 -15.48
CA THR A 164 -11.77 -6.44 -14.06
C THR A 164 -13.16 -6.32 -13.40
N LEU A 165 -14.12 -5.68 -14.06
CA LEU A 165 -15.50 -5.55 -13.55
C LEU A 165 -16.24 -6.90 -13.54
N GLY A 166 -16.04 -7.73 -14.56
CA GLY A 166 -16.55 -9.11 -14.58
C GLY A 166 -16.00 -9.96 -13.42
N TRP A 167 -14.71 -9.84 -13.14
CA TRP A 167 -14.06 -10.50 -12.01
C TRP A 167 -14.52 -9.94 -10.66
N ALA A 168 -14.71 -8.63 -10.53
CA ALA A 168 -15.24 -8.01 -9.33
C ALA A 168 -16.64 -8.54 -8.97
N ARG A 169 -17.54 -8.68 -9.95
CA ARG A 169 -18.88 -9.28 -9.76
C ARG A 169 -18.79 -10.72 -9.23
N ARG A 170 -17.90 -11.53 -9.82
CA ARG A 170 -17.66 -12.91 -9.39
C ARG A 170 -17.09 -12.98 -7.97
N ALA A 171 -16.12 -12.12 -7.66
CA ALA A 171 -15.52 -12.03 -6.33
C ALA A 171 -16.55 -11.65 -5.25
N ALA A 172 -17.44 -10.70 -5.55
CA ALA A 172 -18.52 -10.32 -4.64
C ALA A 172 -19.46 -11.50 -4.33
N GLY A 173 -19.79 -12.34 -5.32
CA GLY A 173 -20.60 -13.55 -5.13
C GLY A 173 -19.85 -14.72 -4.46
N ALA A 174 -18.52 -14.69 -4.44
CA ALA A 174 -17.67 -15.72 -3.86
C ALA A 174 -17.45 -15.55 -2.35
N ARG A 175 -17.58 -14.33 -1.83
CA ARG A 175 -17.39 -13.99 -0.41
C ARG A 175 -18.28 -14.86 0.49
N ARG A 176 -17.69 -15.46 1.53
CA ARG A 176 -18.39 -16.34 2.49
C ARG A 176 -18.33 -15.86 3.93
N ARG A 177 -17.40 -14.96 4.27
CA ARG A 177 -17.20 -14.45 5.64
C ARG A 177 -17.33 -12.94 5.73
N PRO A 178 -18.47 -12.36 5.33
CA PRO A 178 -18.63 -10.90 5.30
C PRO A 178 -18.55 -10.22 6.65
N GLU A 179 -18.70 -10.94 7.75
CA GLU A 179 -18.53 -10.47 9.12
C GLU A 179 -17.06 -10.40 9.58
N ALA A 180 -16.16 -11.17 8.96
CA ALA A 180 -14.77 -11.33 9.41
C ALA A 180 -13.75 -10.74 8.43
N THR A 181 -14.06 -10.69 7.13
CA THR A 181 -13.18 -10.13 6.10
C THR A 181 -13.92 -9.10 5.25
N ALA A 182 -13.41 -7.87 5.21
CA ALA A 182 -13.86 -6.82 4.30
C ALA A 182 -13.40 -7.16 2.89
N LEU A 183 -14.20 -6.82 1.88
CA LEU A 183 -13.80 -7.02 0.47
C LEU A 183 -13.79 -5.69 -0.27
N PHE A 184 -12.65 -5.33 -0.86
CA PHE A 184 -12.46 -4.09 -1.61
C PHE A 184 -12.41 -4.35 -3.11
N GLY A 185 -13.17 -3.55 -3.87
CA GLY A 185 -13.11 -3.51 -5.34
C GLY A 185 -11.89 -2.71 -5.83
N ILE A 186 -11.44 -2.92 -7.07
CA ILE A 186 -10.31 -2.19 -7.65
C ILE A 186 -10.77 -1.44 -8.92
N ALA A 187 -10.75 -0.12 -8.87
CA ALA A 187 -11.05 0.74 -10.01
C ALA A 187 -9.83 0.82 -10.95
N GLN A 188 -9.98 0.23 -12.14
CA GLN A 188 -9.04 0.31 -13.25
C GLN A 188 -9.47 1.38 -14.26
N GLY A 189 -8.72 1.54 -15.35
CA GLY A 189 -9.04 2.51 -16.42
C GLY A 189 -7.82 3.24 -17.00
N SER A 190 -6.61 2.86 -16.57
CA SER A 190 -5.35 3.45 -17.05
C SER A 190 -5.36 4.99 -16.94
N VAL A 191 -5.02 5.69 -18.02
CA VAL A 191 -4.95 7.16 -18.11
C VAL A 191 -6.17 7.77 -18.81
N PHE A 192 -7.27 7.03 -18.90
CA PHE A 192 -8.51 7.47 -19.56
C PHE A 192 -9.58 7.84 -18.54
N ARG A 193 -9.96 9.12 -18.51
CA ARG A 193 -10.92 9.67 -17.54
C ARG A 193 -12.26 8.96 -17.56
N ASP A 194 -12.83 8.77 -18.74
CA ASP A 194 -14.14 8.13 -18.93
C ASP A 194 -14.14 6.69 -18.41
N LEU A 195 -13.05 5.94 -18.62
CA LEU A 195 -12.91 4.58 -18.09
C LEU A 195 -12.79 4.57 -16.57
N ARG A 196 -12.05 5.52 -15.98
CA ARG A 196 -11.92 5.67 -14.51
C ARG A 196 -13.25 5.99 -13.84
N GLU A 197 -14.00 6.96 -14.40
CA GLU A 197 -15.31 7.35 -13.89
C GLU A 197 -16.32 6.19 -14.05
N ARG A 198 -16.30 5.47 -15.18
CA ARG A 198 -17.12 4.26 -15.38
C ARG A 198 -16.78 3.17 -14.36
N ALA A 199 -15.50 2.90 -14.12
CA ALA A 199 -15.06 1.90 -13.15
C ALA A 199 -15.59 2.23 -11.75
N ALA A 200 -15.50 3.49 -11.32
CA ALA A 200 -16.02 3.92 -10.03
C ALA A 200 -17.56 3.75 -9.93
N ALA A 201 -18.30 4.12 -10.98
CA ALA A 201 -19.75 3.99 -11.02
C ALA A 201 -20.21 2.53 -10.94
N GLU A 202 -19.65 1.64 -11.77
CA GLU A 202 -20.05 0.22 -11.78
C GLU A 202 -19.62 -0.52 -10.50
N LEU A 203 -18.47 -0.18 -9.90
CA LEU A 203 -18.05 -0.77 -8.63
C LEU A 203 -18.94 -0.30 -7.46
N ALA A 204 -19.47 0.92 -7.51
CA ALA A 204 -20.37 1.45 -6.48
C ALA A 204 -21.70 0.69 -6.39
N GLU A 205 -22.12 0.01 -7.45
CA GLU A 205 -23.31 -0.84 -7.48
C GLU A 205 -23.08 -2.21 -6.80
N LEU A 206 -21.82 -2.57 -6.53
CA LEU A 206 -21.44 -3.84 -5.93
C LEU A 206 -21.25 -3.73 -4.40
N PRO A 207 -21.52 -4.80 -3.64
CA PRO A 207 -21.52 -4.78 -2.17
C PRO A 207 -20.10 -4.85 -1.58
N PHE A 208 -19.22 -3.93 -1.97
CA PHE A 208 -17.87 -3.80 -1.43
C PHE A 208 -17.82 -2.93 -0.18
N ASP A 209 -16.84 -3.21 0.68
CA ASP A 209 -16.63 -2.47 1.92
C ASP A 209 -15.71 -1.25 1.75
N GLY A 210 -15.03 -1.17 0.62
CA GLY A 210 -14.08 -0.12 0.26
C GLY A 210 -13.65 -0.26 -1.20
N TYR A 211 -12.91 0.73 -1.69
CA TYR A 211 -12.55 0.82 -3.09
C TYR A 211 -11.10 1.23 -3.25
N ALA A 212 -10.35 0.47 -4.05
CA ALA A 212 -9.00 0.81 -4.41
C ALA A 212 -8.91 1.47 -5.78
N ILE A 213 -7.86 2.25 -5.98
CA ILE A 213 -7.45 2.85 -7.23
C ILE A 213 -6.21 2.06 -7.69
N GLY A 214 -6.42 1.19 -8.68
CA GLY A 214 -5.39 0.31 -9.25
C GLY A 214 -4.84 0.83 -10.58
N GLY A 215 -3.86 0.13 -11.15
CA GLY A 215 -3.30 0.48 -12.47
C GLY A 215 -2.69 1.88 -12.54
N VAL A 216 -2.08 2.30 -11.44
CA VAL A 216 -1.29 3.53 -11.30
C VAL A 216 0.09 3.15 -10.74
N SER A 217 1.08 4.00 -11.00
CA SER A 217 2.50 3.74 -10.73
C SER A 217 3.05 2.50 -11.46
N VAL A 218 2.58 2.27 -12.69
CA VAL A 218 2.99 1.14 -13.55
C VAL A 218 3.99 1.53 -14.64
N GLY A 219 4.31 2.82 -14.75
CA GLY A 219 5.30 3.37 -15.67
C GLY A 219 4.93 4.76 -16.20
N GLU A 220 3.71 5.21 -15.94
CA GLU A 220 3.17 6.46 -16.44
C GLU A 220 3.83 7.71 -15.81
N PRO A 221 3.85 8.84 -16.55
CA PRO A 221 4.27 10.13 -16.05
C PRO A 221 3.53 10.55 -14.77
N GLY A 222 4.21 11.31 -13.92
CA GLY A 222 3.66 11.69 -12.61
C GLY A 222 2.41 12.57 -12.69
N ASP A 223 2.26 13.37 -13.74
CA ASP A 223 1.06 14.16 -14.05
C ASP A 223 -0.12 13.30 -14.50
N GLU A 224 0.09 12.33 -15.41
CA GLU A 224 -0.95 11.37 -15.79
C GLU A 224 -1.43 10.55 -14.59
N ARG A 225 -0.49 10.11 -13.73
CA ARG A 225 -0.84 9.44 -12.46
C ARG A 225 -1.72 10.29 -11.57
N ARG A 226 -1.36 11.57 -11.38
CA ARG A 226 -2.11 12.50 -10.53
C ARG A 226 -3.52 12.73 -11.07
N LEU A 227 -3.66 12.91 -12.38
CA LEU A 227 -4.95 13.03 -13.06
C LEU A 227 -5.82 11.79 -12.87
N ALA A 228 -5.26 10.58 -12.99
CA ALA A 228 -6.01 9.34 -12.74
C ALA A 228 -6.58 9.29 -11.31
N VAL A 229 -5.81 9.75 -10.30
CA VAL A 229 -6.29 9.85 -8.91
C VAL A 229 -7.38 10.92 -8.77
N GLU A 230 -7.19 12.09 -9.38
CA GLU A 230 -8.13 13.21 -9.37
C GLU A 230 -9.49 12.86 -9.97
N TRP A 231 -9.53 12.02 -11.01
CA TRP A 231 -10.78 11.57 -11.62
C TRP A 231 -11.43 10.44 -10.82
N THR A 232 -10.63 9.49 -10.32
CA THR A 232 -11.17 8.26 -9.71
C THR A 232 -11.64 8.50 -8.29
N ALA A 233 -10.82 9.15 -7.44
CA ALA A 233 -11.10 9.24 -6.01
C ALA A 233 -12.43 9.95 -5.70
N PRO A 234 -12.77 11.10 -6.31
CA PRO A 234 -14.06 11.76 -6.07
C PRO A 234 -15.27 10.97 -6.58
N ALA A 235 -15.10 10.15 -7.62
CA ALA A 235 -16.17 9.35 -8.20
C ALA A 235 -16.52 8.10 -7.37
N LEU A 236 -15.63 7.67 -6.48
CA LEU A 236 -15.88 6.55 -5.56
C LEU A 236 -16.79 6.97 -4.39
N PRO A 237 -17.59 6.04 -3.81
CA PRO A 237 -18.44 6.31 -2.66
C PRO A 237 -17.71 7.02 -1.50
N ALA A 238 -18.34 8.04 -0.94
CA ALA A 238 -17.72 8.93 0.05
C ALA A 238 -17.77 8.39 1.49
N ASP A 239 -18.70 7.47 1.75
CA ASP A 239 -18.95 6.77 3.01
C ASP A 239 -18.11 5.49 3.15
N ARG A 240 -17.26 5.20 2.16
CA ARG A 240 -16.36 4.05 2.14
C ARG A 240 -14.89 4.48 2.04
N PRO A 241 -13.95 3.66 2.56
CA PRO A 241 -12.53 3.95 2.46
C PRO A 241 -12.05 3.84 1.01
N ARG A 242 -11.11 4.72 0.65
CA ARG A 242 -10.47 4.78 -0.67
C ARG A 242 -8.99 4.48 -0.55
N TYR A 243 -8.51 3.49 -1.30
CA TYR A 243 -7.15 2.96 -1.20
C TYR A 243 -6.36 3.19 -2.48
N LEU A 244 -5.26 3.95 -2.44
CA LEU A 244 -4.36 4.10 -3.58
C LEU A 244 -3.24 3.07 -3.51
N MET A 245 -3.20 2.16 -4.50
CA MET A 245 -2.28 1.01 -4.50
C MET A 245 -0.91 1.38 -5.06
N GLY A 246 0.16 1.00 -4.37
CA GLY A 246 1.54 1.02 -4.86
C GLY A 246 2.23 2.39 -4.93
N VAL A 247 1.56 3.48 -4.54
CA VAL A 247 2.08 4.85 -4.59
C VAL A 247 2.61 5.27 -3.21
N GLY A 248 3.80 5.86 -3.16
CA GLY A 248 4.41 6.16 -1.86
C GLY A 248 5.50 7.21 -1.80
N THR A 249 5.56 8.19 -2.71
CA THR A 249 6.37 9.39 -2.42
C THR A 249 5.57 10.35 -1.53
N PRO A 250 6.19 11.11 -0.59
CA PRO A 250 5.43 12.06 0.24
C PRO A 250 4.59 13.07 -0.55
N ALA A 251 5.09 13.49 -1.72
CA ALA A 251 4.38 14.38 -2.63
C ALA A 251 3.12 13.72 -3.22
N ASP A 252 3.23 12.49 -3.71
CA ASP A 252 2.08 11.76 -4.24
C ASP A 252 1.06 11.43 -3.14
N LEU A 253 1.53 11.10 -1.93
CA LEU A 253 0.66 10.84 -0.78
C LEU A 253 -0.15 12.09 -0.41
N LEU A 254 0.51 13.25 -0.28
CA LEU A 254 -0.19 14.52 -0.01
C LEU A 254 -1.18 14.86 -1.11
N HIS A 255 -0.79 14.71 -2.38
CA HIS A 255 -1.67 14.92 -3.53
C HIS A 255 -2.93 14.05 -3.45
N ALA A 256 -2.76 12.76 -3.23
CA ALA A 256 -3.87 11.82 -3.16
C ALA A 256 -4.77 12.06 -1.94
N VAL A 257 -4.20 12.40 -0.78
CA VAL A 257 -4.97 12.81 0.41
C VAL A 257 -5.83 14.04 0.11
N ARG A 258 -5.27 15.05 -0.58
CA ARG A 258 -6.04 16.25 -1.00
C ARG A 258 -7.22 15.92 -1.92
N HIS A 259 -7.17 14.79 -2.63
CA HIS A 259 -8.24 14.29 -3.49
C HIS A 259 -9.09 13.19 -2.82
N GLY A 260 -8.92 13.01 -1.51
CA GLY A 260 -9.80 12.19 -0.67
C GLY A 260 -9.41 10.72 -0.61
N VAL A 261 -8.16 10.34 -0.88
CA VAL A 261 -7.67 8.98 -0.61
C VAL A 261 -7.33 8.79 0.88
N ASP A 262 -7.64 7.60 1.42
CA ASP A 262 -7.49 7.28 2.85
C ASP A 262 -6.38 6.28 3.16
N LEU A 263 -6.09 5.35 2.24
CA LEU A 263 -5.15 4.26 2.47
C LEU A 263 -4.09 4.24 1.39
N PHE A 264 -2.88 3.88 1.77
CA PHE A 264 -1.71 3.83 0.90
C PHE A 264 -0.81 2.67 1.26
N ASP A 265 -0.13 2.10 0.28
CA ASP A 265 0.96 1.16 0.51
C ASP A 265 2.11 1.48 -0.44
N CYS A 266 3.34 1.24 0.02
CA CYS A 266 4.47 1.24 -0.89
C CYS A 266 5.67 0.52 -0.29
N VAL A 267 6.42 -0.20 -1.13
CA VAL A 267 7.71 -0.77 -0.74
C VAL A 267 8.81 0.28 -0.59
N LEU A 268 8.58 1.51 -1.04
CA LEU A 268 9.58 2.59 -1.13
C LEU A 268 10.35 2.81 0.18
N PRO A 269 9.73 2.92 1.37
CA PRO A 269 10.46 3.22 2.60
C PRO A 269 11.50 2.13 2.93
N ALA A 270 11.07 0.86 2.92
CA ALA A 270 11.93 -0.27 3.22
C ALA A 270 12.95 -0.53 2.10
N ARG A 271 12.55 -0.44 0.83
CA ARG A 271 13.45 -0.62 -0.31
C ARG A 271 14.57 0.43 -0.30
N ASN A 272 14.21 1.71 -0.14
CA ASN A 272 15.17 2.80 -0.08
C ASN A 272 16.09 2.70 1.13
N GLY A 273 15.54 2.31 2.30
CA GLY A 273 16.33 2.09 3.51
C GLY A 273 17.46 1.08 3.28
N ARG A 274 17.15 -0.08 2.68
CA ARG A 274 18.16 -1.09 2.33
C ARG A 274 19.22 -0.62 1.32
N HIS A 275 18.91 0.39 0.51
CA HIS A 275 19.85 0.96 -0.46
C HIS A 275 20.61 2.19 0.06
N GLY A 276 20.36 2.63 1.31
CA GLY A 276 21.01 3.78 1.92
C GLY A 276 20.40 5.12 1.52
N LEU A 277 19.10 5.13 1.20
CA LEU A 277 18.30 6.31 0.92
C LEU A 277 17.34 6.54 2.09
N LEU A 278 17.55 7.64 2.82
CA LEU A 278 16.86 7.93 4.08
C LEU A 278 16.01 9.19 3.94
N PHE A 279 14.73 9.12 4.31
CA PHE A 279 13.84 10.27 4.28
C PHE A 279 14.02 11.15 5.53
N SER A 280 14.01 12.47 5.37
CA SER A 280 14.04 13.44 6.47
C SER A 280 13.22 14.68 6.12
N ARG A 281 12.96 15.56 7.08
CA ARG A 281 12.34 16.87 6.85
C ARG A 281 13.15 17.75 5.91
N GLN A 282 14.48 17.61 5.91
CA GLN A 282 15.38 18.35 5.02
C GLN A 282 15.52 17.67 3.64
N GLY A 283 14.85 16.53 3.43
CA GLY A 283 14.80 15.82 2.16
C GLY A 283 15.46 14.45 2.21
N LEU A 284 15.76 13.92 1.02
CA LEU A 284 16.27 12.55 0.87
C LEU A 284 17.79 12.51 1.04
N LEU A 285 18.25 11.84 2.10
CA LEU A 285 19.67 11.63 2.38
C LEU A 285 20.18 10.39 1.66
N ARG A 286 21.26 10.56 0.88
CA ARG A 286 22.04 9.45 0.31
C ARG A 286 23.18 9.11 1.27
N ILE A 287 22.93 8.26 2.26
CA ILE A 287 23.84 8.09 3.41
C ILE A 287 25.24 7.59 3.03
N LYS A 288 25.38 6.96 1.84
CA LYS A 288 26.67 6.56 1.26
C LYS A 288 27.55 7.74 0.85
N ASN A 289 27.03 8.97 0.74
CA ASN A 289 27.82 10.15 0.37
C ASN A 289 28.94 10.39 1.39
N ALA A 290 30.14 10.75 0.90
CA ALA A 290 31.31 11.02 1.72
C ALA A 290 31.09 12.17 2.73
N ALA A 291 30.18 13.10 2.44
CA ALA A 291 29.81 14.18 3.36
C ALA A 291 29.32 13.69 4.73
N PHE A 292 28.78 12.46 4.81
CA PHE A 292 28.29 11.89 6.07
C PHE A 292 29.34 11.10 6.85
N ARG A 293 30.57 10.94 6.34
CA ARG A 293 31.61 10.09 6.95
C ARG A 293 31.88 10.41 8.42
N SER A 294 31.82 11.69 8.79
CA SER A 294 32.09 12.20 10.14
C SER A 294 30.95 13.07 10.67
N ASP A 295 29.74 12.95 10.12
CA ASP A 295 28.56 13.70 10.60
C ASP A 295 27.96 13.02 11.85
N PRO A 296 28.09 13.63 13.06
CA PRO A 296 27.62 13.02 14.29
C PRO A 296 26.09 13.14 14.48
N ARG A 297 25.41 13.94 13.66
CA ARG A 297 23.97 14.18 13.78
C ARG A 297 23.16 12.92 13.45
N PRO A 298 21.92 12.80 13.97
CA PRO A 298 21.00 11.75 13.54
C PRO A 298 20.55 11.96 12.10
N VAL A 299 19.82 11.00 11.54
CA VAL A 299 19.25 11.13 10.19
C VAL A 299 18.37 12.37 10.09
N ASP A 300 17.53 12.61 11.10
CA ASP A 300 16.64 13.75 11.22
C ASP A 300 16.53 14.15 12.70
N GLU A 301 16.80 15.42 13.02
CA GLU A 301 16.80 15.94 14.39
C GLU A 301 15.39 16.08 14.98
N SER A 302 14.36 16.12 14.13
CA SER A 302 12.95 16.16 14.54
C SER A 302 12.33 14.77 14.71
N CYS A 303 13.04 13.71 14.31
CA CYS A 303 12.52 12.35 14.33
C CYS A 303 12.73 11.68 15.69
N ALA A 304 11.64 11.25 16.31
CA ALA A 304 11.66 10.57 17.61
C ALA A 304 11.86 9.04 17.50
N CYS A 305 12.30 8.52 16.35
CA CYS A 305 12.50 7.08 16.17
C CYS A 305 13.69 6.57 16.99
N PRO A 306 13.71 5.28 17.39
CA PRO A 306 14.82 4.71 18.16
C PRO A 306 16.19 4.83 17.47
N VAL A 307 16.21 4.94 16.14
CA VAL A 307 17.43 5.13 15.36
C VAL A 307 17.96 6.56 15.53
N CYS A 308 17.14 7.59 15.30
CA CYS A 308 17.57 8.98 15.44
C CYS A 308 17.96 9.33 16.89
N ALA A 309 17.41 8.63 17.88
CA ALA A 309 17.81 8.84 19.28
C ALA A 309 19.20 8.31 19.64
N ARG A 310 19.80 7.40 18.84
CA ARG A 310 20.99 6.63 19.24
C ARG A 310 22.08 6.51 18.18
N VAL A 311 21.73 6.71 16.92
CA VAL A 311 22.57 6.37 15.77
C VAL A 311 22.86 7.61 14.93
N SER A 312 24.14 7.90 14.75
CA SER A 312 24.60 9.02 13.91
C SER A 312 24.61 8.66 12.42
N ARG A 313 24.58 9.70 11.57
CA ARG A 313 24.79 9.59 10.13
C ARG A 313 26.15 8.99 9.78
N ALA A 314 27.21 9.31 10.54
CA ALA A 314 28.53 8.72 10.39
C ALA A 314 28.53 7.20 10.61
N PHE A 315 27.85 6.73 11.65
CA PHE A 315 27.76 5.30 11.92
C PHE A 315 26.94 4.58 10.84
N LEU A 316 25.79 5.14 10.43
CA LEU A 316 25.01 4.58 9.32
C LEU A 316 25.78 4.58 7.99
N HIS A 317 26.53 5.64 7.70
CA HIS A 317 27.40 5.72 6.52
C HIS A 317 28.40 4.56 6.52
N HIS A 318 29.09 4.35 7.64
CA HIS A 318 30.05 3.27 7.82
C HIS A 318 29.39 1.89 7.60
N LEU A 319 28.31 1.57 8.33
CA LEU A 319 27.63 0.29 8.22
C LEU A 319 27.10 0.04 6.79
N THR A 320 26.53 1.07 6.16
CA THR A 320 25.99 0.98 4.80
C THR A 320 27.09 0.73 3.77
N ARG A 321 28.28 1.32 3.96
CA ARG A 321 29.45 1.08 3.10
C ARG A 321 30.07 -0.30 3.32
N ALA A 322 30.04 -0.79 4.56
CA ALA A 322 30.52 -2.12 4.93
C ALA A 322 29.58 -3.25 4.47
N GLY A 323 28.34 -2.94 4.09
CA GLY A 323 27.35 -3.95 3.70
C GLY A 323 26.71 -4.67 4.90
N GLU A 324 26.77 -4.06 6.08
CA GLU A 324 26.23 -4.62 7.31
C GLU A 324 24.69 -4.67 7.29
N ILE A 325 24.12 -5.80 7.71
CA ILE A 325 22.67 -6.02 7.72
C ILE A 325 21.98 -4.99 8.64
N SER A 326 22.62 -4.63 9.75
CA SER A 326 22.12 -3.63 10.69
C SER A 326 21.90 -2.26 10.03
N ALA A 327 22.67 -1.89 8.99
CA ALA A 327 22.45 -0.67 8.23
C ALA A 327 21.06 -0.64 7.59
N ALA A 328 20.68 -1.77 6.98
CA ALA A 328 19.39 -1.95 6.33
C ALA A 328 18.23 -1.96 7.33
N VAL A 329 18.42 -2.59 8.50
CA VAL A 329 17.43 -2.61 9.59
C VAL A 329 17.18 -1.19 10.11
N TYR A 330 18.23 -0.48 10.53
CA TYR A 330 18.11 0.88 11.05
C TYR A 330 17.48 1.84 10.03
N SER A 331 17.93 1.76 8.78
CA SER A 331 17.45 2.64 7.72
C SER A 331 15.98 2.36 7.37
N THR A 332 15.56 1.10 7.44
CA THR A 332 14.16 0.72 7.20
C THR A 332 13.27 1.21 8.33
N LEU A 333 13.64 0.98 9.59
CA LEU A 333 12.86 1.42 10.75
C LEU A 333 12.68 2.95 10.76
N HIS A 334 13.76 3.70 10.49
CA HIS A 334 13.70 5.15 10.37
C HIS A 334 12.74 5.60 9.25
N ASN A 335 12.88 5.04 8.06
CA ASN A 335 12.03 5.42 6.93
C ASN A 335 10.56 5.09 7.19
N LEU A 336 10.24 3.91 7.75
CA LEU A 336 8.86 3.57 8.10
C LEU A 336 8.29 4.58 9.11
N ARG A 337 9.05 4.91 10.16
CA ARG A 337 8.62 5.89 11.14
C ARG A 337 8.33 7.26 10.51
N PHE A 338 9.19 7.72 9.60
CA PHE A 338 8.97 8.96 8.87
C PHE A 338 7.63 8.97 8.11
N PHE A 339 7.28 7.88 7.42
CA PHE A 339 6.01 7.78 6.68
C PHE A 339 4.79 7.73 7.61
N LEU A 340 4.90 7.00 8.73
CA LEU A 340 3.84 6.91 9.73
C LEU A 340 3.59 8.25 10.42
N ASP A 341 4.66 8.97 10.78
CA ASP A 341 4.58 10.33 11.33
C ASP A 341 3.99 11.30 10.31
N PHE A 342 4.37 11.20 9.03
CA PHE A 342 3.79 12.03 7.98
C PHE A 342 2.27 11.84 7.87
N MET A 343 1.77 10.59 7.89
CA MET A 343 0.33 10.34 7.92
C MET A 343 -0.33 10.93 9.19
N ALA A 344 0.32 10.85 10.34
CA ALA A 344 -0.18 11.45 11.58
C ALA A 344 -0.28 12.98 11.50
N GLU A 345 0.66 13.62 10.83
CA GLU A 345 0.64 15.06 10.58
C GLU A 345 -0.49 15.45 9.62
N LEU A 346 -0.68 14.71 8.53
CA LEU A 346 -1.81 14.94 7.62
C LEU A 346 -3.15 14.82 8.34
N ARG A 347 -3.30 13.82 9.23
CA ARG A 347 -4.50 13.66 10.07
C ARG A 347 -4.77 14.90 10.92
N LYS A 348 -3.75 15.42 11.62
CA LYS A 348 -3.87 16.65 12.43
C LYS A 348 -4.15 17.89 11.57
N ALA A 349 -3.55 17.98 10.39
CA ALA A 349 -3.76 19.09 9.46
C ALA A 349 -5.21 19.11 8.96
N ILE A 350 -5.78 17.95 8.61
CA ILE A 350 -7.19 17.84 8.21
C ILE A 350 -8.12 18.21 9.39
N GLU A 351 -7.86 17.69 10.59
CA GLU A 351 -8.67 18.02 11.79
C GLU A 351 -8.67 19.51 12.14
N SER A 352 -7.58 20.22 11.81
CA SER A 352 -7.44 21.66 12.04
C SER A 352 -7.71 22.54 10.82
N CYS A 353 -8.18 21.96 9.71
CA CYS A 353 -8.41 22.65 8.43
C CYS A 353 -7.20 23.46 7.93
N ARG A 354 -6.00 22.87 8.02
CA ARG A 354 -4.71 23.45 7.61
C ARG A 354 -3.92 22.54 6.67
N LEU A 355 -4.58 21.67 5.91
CA LEU A 355 -3.89 20.78 4.96
C LEU A 355 -3.17 21.54 3.83
N ALA A 356 -3.65 22.74 3.50
CA ALA A 356 -2.99 23.64 2.55
C ALA A 356 -1.58 24.06 3.03
N ASP A 357 -1.40 24.20 4.34
CA ASP A 357 -0.16 24.68 4.97
C ASP A 357 0.90 23.58 5.12
N THR A 358 0.55 22.32 4.83
CA THR A 358 1.47 21.18 4.94
C THR A 358 2.65 21.36 3.99
N VAL A 359 3.84 21.52 4.58
CA VAL A 359 5.11 21.58 3.86
C VAL A 359 5.57 20.16 3.52
N LEU A 360 5.97 19.93 2.28
CA LEU A 360 6.52 18.64 1.88
C LEU A 360 7.91 18.44 2.51
N PRO A 361 8.20 17.24 3.02
CA PRO A 361 9.55 16.92 3.47
C PRO A 361 10.55 17.05 2.32
N GLY A 362 11.62 17.82 2.52
CA GLY A 362 12.61 18.12 1.49
C GLY A 362 12.30 19.34 0.62
N THR A 363 11.17 20.01 0.82
CA THR A 363 10.95 21.37 0.31
C THR A 363 11.18 22.35 1.47
N VAL A 364 12.43 22.52 1.90
CA VAL A 364 12.75 23.73 2.66
C VAL A 364 12.63 24.88 1.67
N SER A 365 11.70 25.80 1.94
CA SER A 365 11.64 27.08 1.24
C SER A 365 13.04 27.68 1.21
N ALA A 366 13.51 28.10 0.04
CA ALA A 366 14.67 28.97 -0.07
C ALA A 366 14.28 30.37 0.46
N ALA A 367 14.05 30.46 1.76
CA ALA A 367 13.86 31.69 2.52
C ALA A 367 14.12 31.34 3.99
N ASP A 368 15.40 31.36 4.36
CA ASP A 368 15.96 32.20 5.43
C ASP A 368 17.49 32.06 5.45
#